data_AF-A0A818U119-F1
#
_entry.id   AF-A0A818U119-F1
#
_cell.length_a   1.000
_cell.length_b   1.000
_cell.length_c   1.000
_cell.angle_alpha   90.00
_cell.angle_beta   90.00
_cell.angle_gamma   90.00
#
_symmetry.space_group_name_H-M   'P 1'
#
loop_
_entity.id
_entity.type
_entity.pdbx_description
1 polymer ?
#
loop_
_entity_poly.entity_id
_entity_poly.type
_entity_poly.pdbx_seq_one_letter_code
_entity_poly.pdbx_strand_id
1 'polypeptide(L)'
;MDWIKNNTLVLYPEDNLDLQQYCSSSSSSQKSSYTLYSIINHDDSLNDGLYTIFCRDIMNNQQQWFEFDDEIIKYLHSDKLCFNSKAYLLFLYGEVDNRINENAVFVKLFLI
;
A
#
# COMPACT_ATOMS: atom_id res chain seq x y z
N MET A 1 -22.99 -19.97 -6.35
CA MET A 1 -22.76 -18.62 -5.80
C MET A 1 -21.56 -18.09 -6.53
N ASP A 2 -21.76 -17.06 -7.33
CA ASP A 2 -20.68 -16.42 -8.07
C ASP A 2 -20.13 -15.31 -7.19
N TRP A 3 -18.83 -15.37 -6.89
CA TRP A 3 -18.14 -14.34 -6.11
C TRP A 3 -17.89 -13.13 -7.02
N ILE A 4 -18.05 -11.92 -6.50
CA ILE A 4 -17.85 -10.66 -7.24
C ILE A 4 -16.79 -9.85 -6.52
N LYS A 5 -15.85 -9.27 -7.28
CA LYS A 5 -14.85 -8.35 -6.72
C LYS A 5 -15.56 -7.09 -6.22
N ASN A 6 -15.33 -6.72 -4.97
CA ASN A 6 -15.85 -5.47 -4.43
C ASN A 6 -14.93 -4.31 -4.86
N ASN A 7 -15.47 -3.41 -5.68
CA ASN A 7 -14.75 -2.26 -6.24
C ASN A 7 -14.99 -0.97 -5.43
N THR A 8 -15.28 -1.08 -4.14
CA THR A 8 -15.44 0.09 -3.26
C THR A 8 -14.12 0.86 -3.19
N LEU A 9 -14.18 2.17 -3.42
CA LEU A 9 -13.03 3.05 -3.28
C LEU A 9 -12.60 3.11 -1.81
N VAL A 10 -11.40 2.65 -1.51
CA VAL A 10 -10.79 2.78 -0.17
C VAL A 10 -9.69 3.82 -0.22
N LEU A 11 -9.82 4.83 0.62
CA LEU A 11 -8.80 5.86 0.79
C LEU A 11 -7.83 5.44 1.90
N TYR A 12 -6.55 5.63 1.66
CA TYR A 12 -5.49 5.35 2.63
C TYR A 12 -4.43 6.46 2.60
N PRO A 13 -3.80 6.77 3.73
CA PRO A 13 -2.70 7.72 3.77
C PRO A 13 -1.41 7.10 3.22
N GLU A 14 -0.62 7.91 2.50
CA GLU A 14 0.72 7.52 2.02
C GLU A 14 1.77 7.56 3.14
N ASP A 15 1.60 8.47 4.11
CA ASP A 15 2.54 8.71 5.20
C ASP A 15 1.79 8.75 6.53
N ASN A 16 2.46 8.33 7.61
CA ASN A 16 1.97 8.41 8.99
C ASN A 16 0.58 7.77 9.22
N LEU A 17 0.38 6.55 8.69
CA LEU A 17 -0.75 5.70 9.07
C LEU A 17 -0.57 5.27 10.54
N ASP A 18 -1.32 5.88 11.44
CA ASP A 18 -1.31 5.55 12.87
C ASP A 18 -2.25 4.37 13.16
N LEU A 19 -1.67 3.22 13.51
CA LEU A 19 -2.40 2.02 13.90
C LEU A 19 -2.50 1.83 15.42
N GLN A 20 -2.04 2.79 16.23
CA GLN A 20 -1.96 2.67 17.69
C GLN A 20 -3.27 2.24 18.34
N GLN A 21 -4.39 2.76 17.84
CA GLN A 21 -5.73 2.47 18.36
C GLN A 21 -6.16 1.02 18.17
N TYR A 22 -5.54 0.29 17.23
CA TYR A 22 -5.81 -1.12 16.95
C TYR A 22 -4.81 -2.07 17.61
N CYS A 23 -3.74 -1.53 18.21
CA CYS A 23 -2.75 -2.31 18.93
C CYS A 23 -3.24 -2.70 20.33
N SER A 24 -2.76 -3.84 20.84
CA SER A 24 -3.00 -4.24 22.22
C SER A 24 -2.46 -3.18 23.20
N SER A 25 -3.07 -3.07 24.37
CA SER A 25 -2.60 -2.18 25.44
C SER A 25 -1.15 -2.49 25.88
N SER A 26 -0.70 -3.74 25.67
CA SER A 26 0.67 -4.18 25.95
C SER A 26 1.73 -3.65 24.96
N SER A 27 1.31 -3.03 23.85
CA SER A 27 2.18 -2.51 22.78
C SER A 27 2.32 -0.99 22.79
N SER A 28 1.89 -0.30 23.85
CA SER A 28 1.85 1.17 23.93
C SER A 28 3.22 1.86 23.83
N SER A 29 4.33 1.14 24.00
CA SER A 29 5.69 1.66 23.89
C SER A 29 6.31 1.50 22.49
N GLN A 30 5.62 0.80 21.58
CA GLN A 30 6.12 0.58 20.21
C GLN A 30 5.57 1.64 19.27
N LYS A 31 6.43 2.15 18.37
CA LYS A 31 5.97 3.01 17.27
C LYS A 31 5.02 2.21 16.37
N SER A 32 3.86 2.79 16.11
CA SER A 32 2.75 2.20 15.34
C SER A 32 2.34 3.09 14.15
N SER A 33 3.19 4.05 13.80
CA SER A 33 3.09 4.85 12.57
C SER A 33 3.80 4.15 11.43
N TYR A 34 3.11 4.07 10.29
CA TYR A 34 3.61 3.40 9.10
C TYR A 34 3.55 4.31 7.87
N THR A 35 4.47 4.06 6.94
CA THR A 35 4.56 4.74 5.65
C THR A 35 4.36 3.74 4.52
N LEU A 36 3.58 4.14 3.51
CA LEU A 36 3.31 3.36 2.32
C LEU A 36 4.52 3.40 1.38
N TYR A 37 4.96 2.22 0.95
CA TYR A 37 6.03 2.11 -0.04
C TYR A 37 5.61 1.35 -1.30
N SER A 38 4.59 0.49 -1.23
CA SER A 38 4.09 -0.18 -2.44
C SER A 38 2.59 -0.50 -2.36
N ILE A 39 1.95 -0.47 -3.52
CA ILE A 39 0.55 -0.79 -3.75
C ILE A 39 0.53 -1.86 -4.84
N ILE A 40 -0.05 -3.02 -4.56
CA ILE A 40 -0.42 -3.97 -5.60
C ILE A 40 -1.83 -3.62 -6.05
N ASN A 41 -1.94 -3.33 -7.32
CA ASN A 41 -3.20 -3.12 -7.99
C ASN A 41 -3.70 -4.44 -8.56
N HIS A 42 -5.02 -4.60 -8.60
CA HIS A 42 -5.67 -5.68 -9.33
C HIS A 42 -6.75 -5.05 -10.20
N ASP A 43 -6.61 -5.17 -11.50
CA ASP A 43 -7.62 -4.78 -12.47
C ASP A 43 -8.61 -5.92 -12.73
N ASP A 44 -9.76 -5.59 -13.31
CA ASP A 44 -10.76 -6.56 -13.78
C ASP A 44 -11.35 -7.51 -12.72
N SER A 45 -11.77 -8.69 -13.19
CA SER A 45 -12.60 -9.67 -12.50
C SER A 45 -11.78 -10.64 -11.64
N LEU A 46 -12.45 -11.36 -10.72
CA LEU A 46 -11.81 -12.28 -9.77
C LEU A 46 -10.92 -13.37 -10.40
N ASN A 47 -11.20 -13.79 -11.64
CA ASN A 47 -10.55 -14.95 -12.24
C ASN A 47 -9.52 -14.62 -13.32
N ASP A 48 -9.48 -13.36 -13.79
CA ASP A 48 -8.72 -12.98 -14.99
C ASP A 48 -8.27 -11.52 -14.91
N GLY A 49 -7.78 -11.12 -13.72
CA GLY A 49 -7.35 -9.76 -13.46
C GLY A 49 -5.85 -9.56 -13.66
N LEU A 50 -5.49 -8.41 -14.22
CA LEU A 50 -4.10 -7.98 -14.37
C LEU A 50 -3.59 -7.39 -13.06
N TYR A 51 -2.36 -7.75 -12.68
CA TYR A 51 -1.69 -7.18 -11.52
C TYR A 51 -0.63 -6.19 -11.99
N THR A 52 -0.72 -4.96 -11.49
CA THR A 52 0.35 -3.95 -11.62
C THR A 52 0.78 -3.49 -10.24
N ILE A 53 1.95 -2.87 -10.15
CA ILE A 53 2.50 -2.44 -8.86
C ILE A 53 2.88 -0.98 -8.94
N PHE A 54 2.40 -0.18 -7.98
CA PHE A 54 3.00 1.11 -7.70
C PHE A 54 4.04 0.96 -6.60
N CYS A 55 5.23 1.51 -6.79
CA CYS A 55 6.30 1.50 -5.81
C CYS A 55 6.89 2.89 -5.64
N ARG A 56 7.12 3.27 -4.39
CA ARG A 56 7.74 4.53 -4.01
C ARG A 56 9.24 4.31 -3.83
N ASP A 57 10.05 5.14 -4.47
CA ASP A 57 11.48 5.20 -4.19
C ASP A 57 11.70 5.85 -2.82
N ILE A 58 12.05 5.00 -1.85
CA ILE A 58 12.36 5.36 -0.47
C ILE A 58 13.86 5.58 -0.22
N MET A 59 14.72 5.34 -1.21
CA MET A 59 16.18 5.42 -1.05
C MET A 59 16.74 6.81 -1.30
N ASN A 60 16.12 7.59 -2.19
CA ASN A 60 16.70 8.84 -2.69
C ASN A 60 16.11 10.13 -2.08
N ASN A 61 15.36 10.07 -0.98
CA ASN A 61 14.63 11.20 -0.36
C ASN A 61 13.66 11.96 -1.28
N GLN A 62 13.52 11.56 -2.56
CA GLN A 62 12.70 12.24 -3.55
C GLN A 62 11.25 11.74 -3.58
N GLN A 63 10.92 10.69 -2.81
CA GLN A 63 9.57 10.15 -2.62
C GLN A 63 8.80 9.99 -3.95
N GLN A 64 9.50 9.54 -4.99
CA GLN A 64 8.97 9.40 -6.34
C GLN A 64 8.23 8.07 -6.49
N TRP A 65 7.17 8.06 -7.29
CA TRP A 65 6.38 6.87 -7.55
C TRP A 65 6.65 6.33 -8.96
N PHE A 66 6.66 5.01 -9.06
CA PHE A 66 6.82 4.28 -10.30
C PHE A 66 5.73 3.22 -10.44
N GLU A 67 5.24 3.02 -11.65
CA GLU A 67 4.39 1.89 -12.04
C GLU A 67 5.25 0.81 -12.66
N PHE A 68 5.04 -0.42 -12.21
CA PHE A 68 5.60 -1.64 -12.76
C PHE A 68 4.44 -2.44 -13.35
N ASP A 69 4.49 -2.63 -14.65
CA ASP A 69 3.49 -3.31 -15.47
C ASP A 69 4.25 -4.30 -16.36
N ASP A 70 4.40 -5.53 -15.86
CA ASP A 70 5.30 -6.56 -16.40
C ASP A 70 6.73 -6.04 -16.67
N GLU A 71 7.12 -5.91 -17.93
CA GLU A 71 8.45 -5.45 -18.35
C GLU A 71 8.54 -3.91 -18.44
N ILE A 72 7.41 -3.21 -18.27
CA ILE A 72 7.31 -1.77 -18.45
C ILE A 72 7.36 -1.08 -17.10
N ILE A 73 8.33 -0.16 -16.95
CA ILE A 73 8.46 0.71 -15.79
C ILE A 73 8.16 2.15 -16.21
N LYS A 74 7.22 2.80 -15.54
CA LYS A 74 6.83 4.19 -15.81
C LYS A 74 6.98 5.05 -14.57
N TYR A 75 7.47 6.27 -14.76
CA TYR A 75 7.40 7.29 -13.72
C TYR A 75 5.95 7.77 -13.57
N LEU A 76 5.48 7.90 -12.33
CA LEU A 76 4.14 8.39 -12.02
C LEU A 76 4.20 9.81 -11.49
N HIS A 77 3.52 10.73 -12.17
CA HIS A 77 3.13 11.99 -11.55
C HIS A 77 2.08 11.69 -10.50
N SER A 78 2.34 12.11 -9.25
CA SER A 78 1.51 11.78 -8.10
C SER A 78 0.10 12.35 -8.23
N ASP A 79 -0.84 11.53 -8.71
CA ASP A 79 -2.28 11.73 -8.60
C ASP A 79 -2.83 10.68 -7.63
N LYS A 80 -3.19 11.13 -6.43
CA LYS A 80 -3.63 10.27 -5.34
C LYS A 80 -4.88 9.46 -5.70
N LEU A 81 -5.72 9.97 -6.60
CA LEU A 81 -6.95 9.28 -6.98
C LEU A 81 -6.66 8.03 -7.83
N CYS A 82 -5.63 8.10 -8.68
CA CYS A 82 -5.19 6.96 -9.50
C CYS A 82 -4.73 5.79 -8.63
N PHE A 83 -3.97 6.08 -7.55
CA PHE A 83 -3.48 5.07 -6.62
C PHE A 83 -4.61 4.30 -5.92
N ASN A 84 -5.67 4.99 -5.50
CA ASN A 84 -6.73 4.40 -4.68
C ASN A 84 -7.70 3.52 -5.49
N SER A 85 -7.87 3.78 -6.78
CA SER A 85 -8.95 3.20 -7.59
C SER A 85 -8.83 1.69 -7.85
N LYS A 86 -7.62 1.13 -7.75
CA LYS A 86 -7.31 -0.26 -8.10
C LYS A 86 -6.58 -1.01 -6.98
N ALA A 87 -6.39 -0.38 -5.83
CA ALA A 87 -5.60 -0.91 -4.73
C ALA A 87 -6.20 -2.20 -4.18
N TYR A 88 -5.39 -3.25 -4.10
CA TYR A 88 -5.78 -4.55 -3.55
C TYR A 88 -4.93 -4.94 -2.33
N LEU A 89 -3.62 -4.70 -2.37
CA LEU A 89 -2.71 -4.98 -1.26
C LEU A 89 -1.79 -3.77 -1.02
N LEU A 90 -1.71 -3.32 0.22
CA LEU A 90 -0.84 -2.21 0.63
C LEU A 90 0.35 -2.76 1.42
N PHE A 91 1.55 -2.29 1.06
CA PHE A 91 2.78 -2.61 1.75
C PHE A 91 3.30 -1.37 2.48
N LEU A 92 3.46 -1.55 3.79
CA LEU A 92 3.78 -0.50 4.73
C LEU A 92 5.06 -0.86 5.49
N TYR A 93 5.89 0.15 5.77
CA TYR A 93 7.06 0.01 6.64
C TYR A 93 6.95 0.98 7.83
N GLY A 94 7.46 0.55 8.98
CA GLY A 94 7.63 1.42 10.15
C GLY A 94 9.05 1.94 10.23
N GLU A 95 9.27 3.03 10.97
CA GLU A 95 10.60 3.58 11.20
C GLU A 95 10.99 3.52 12.69
N VAL A 96 12.14 2.93 12.98
CA VAL A 96 12.76 2.90 14.31
C VAL A 96 14.13 3.55 14.21
N ASP A 97 14.38 4.60 14.99
CA ASP A 97 15.64 5.35 14.98
C ASP A 97 16.15 5.76 13.58
N ASN A 98 15.25 6.29 12.75
CA ASN A 98 15.47 6.69 11.35
C ASN A 98 15.96 5.55 10.44
N ARG A 99 15.67 4.31 10.81
CA ARG A 99 15.89 3.13 9.98
C ARG A 99 14.57 2.46 9.68
N ILE A 100 14.46 1.94 8.47
CA ILE A 100 13.35 1.09 8.06
C ILE A 100 13.35 -0.12 9.00
N ASN A 101 12.24 -0.31 9.69
CA ASN A 101 11.98 -1.52 10.44
C ASN A 101 11.62 -2.61 9.44
N GLU A 102 12.40 -3.70 9.41
CA GLU A 102 12.21 -4.82 8.50
C GLU A 102 10.91 -5.60 8.76
N ASN A 103 10.20 -5.31 9.84
CA ASN A 103 8.85 -5.82 10.08
C ASN A 103 7.86 -5.14 9.13
N ALA A 104 7.75 -5.70 7.92
CA ALA A 104 6.75 -5.30 6.94
C ALA A 104 5.35 -5.58 7.48
N VAL A 105 4.47 -4.58 7.39
CA VAL A 105 3.04 -4.75 7.67
C VAL A 105 2.30 -4.82 6.35
N PHE A 106 1.57 -5.92 6.18
CA PHE A 106 0.74 -6.16 5.00
C PHE A 106 -0.71 -5.86 5.35
N VAL A 107 -1.32 -4.89 4.65
CA VAL A 107 -2.75 -4.62 4.78
C VAL A 107 -3.43 -5.11 3.52
N LYS A 108 -4.02 -6.31 3.62
CA LYS A 108 -4.91 -6.83 2.59
C LYS A 108 -6.25 -6.11 2.70
N LEU A 109 -6.64 -5.41 1.64
CA LEU A 109 -7.98 -4.87 1.54
C LEU A 109 -8.91 -6.06 1.25
N PHE A 110 -9.55 -6.57 2.30
CA PHE A 110 -10.60 -7.59 2.15
C PHE A 110 -11.82 -6.93 1.52
N LEU A 111 -11.92 -7.05 0.20
CA LEU A 111 -13.07 -6.65 -0.58
C LEU A 111 -13.69 -7.91 -1.18
N ILE A 112 -14.30 -8.71 -0.31
CA ILE A 112 -15.28 -9.75 -0.65
C ILE A 112 -16.67 -9.11 -0.59
#